data_AF-A0A6B2KR13-F1
#
_entry.id   AF-A0A6B2KR13-F1
#
_cell.length_a   1.000
_cell.length_b   1.000
_cell.length_c   1.000
_cell.angle_alpha   90.00
_cell.angle_beta   90.00
_cell.angle_gamma   90.00
#
_symmetry.space_group_name_H-M   'P 1'
#
loop_
_entity.id
_entity.type
_entity.pdbx_description
1 polymer ?
#
loop_
_entity_poly.entity_id
_entity_poly.type
_entity_poly.pdbx_seq_one_letter_code
_entity_poly.pdbx_strand_id
1 'polypeptide(L)'
;MFDEIERDAHSAISADSYRALKAAHDAKVQQLAAAHERIRELHDAKNSAEAERDALRVMVENLGKQAKSVVQVDDRSETSYQHMVAALLDCIAGNLPNIEKHPSFESEAKLIDKIDDFYRGYRGLSKSNLSRKFPEAKRRLREQDT
;
A
#
# COMPACT_ATOMS: atom_id res chain seq x y z
N MET A 1 -81.23 40.88 -16.66
CA MET A 1 -80.73 41.35 -15.35
C MET A 1 -80.01 40.14 -14.79
N PHE A 2 -78.72 40.01 -15.12
CA PHE A 2 -77.91 38.87 -14.68
C PHE A 2 -77.35 39.24 -13.32
N ASP A 3 -77.57 38.35 -12.36
CA ASP A 3 -77.51 38.59 -10.92
C ASP A 3 -76.09 38.93 -10.46
N GLU A 4 -75.99 39.92 -9.57
CA GLU A 4 -74.78 40.21 -8.77
C GLU A 4 -74.25 38.94 -8.05
N ILE A 5 -75.12 37.95 -7.84
CA ILE A 5 -74.82 36.64 -7.26
C ILE A 5 -74.01 35.74 -8.22
N GLU A 6 -74.25 35.80 -9.54
CA GLU A 6 -73.42 35.07 -10.52
C GLU A 6 -72.00 35.67 -10.60
N ARG A 7 -71.86 36.97 -10.28
CA ARG A 7 -70.57 37.66 -10.25
C ARG A 7 -69.75 37.34 -9.00
N ASP A 8 -70.39 37.11 -7.85
CA ASP A 8 -69.73 36.69 -6.61
C ASP A 8 -69.43 35.18 -6.55
N ALA A 9 -70.29 34.35 -7.15
CA ALA A 9 -70.04 32.91 -7.31
C ALA A 9 -68.84 32.63 -8.25
N HIS A 10 -68.55 33.57 -9.14
CA HIS A 10 -67.28 33.67 -9.84
C HIS A 10 -66.39 34.76 -9.24
N SER A 11 -65.95 34.57 -8.00
CA SER A 11 -64.58 34.96 -7.61
C SER A 11 -63.52 34.10 -8.35
N ALA A 12 -63.78 33.86 -9.63
CA ALA A 12 -63.00 33.10 -10.58
C ALA A 12 -61.69 33.85 -10.79
N ILE A 13 -60.68 33.45 -10.01
CA ILE A 13 -59.30 33.90 -10.15
C ILE A 13 -59.19 35.43 -10.05
N SER A 14 -59.17 35.96 -8.83
CA SER A 14 -58.81 37.37 -8.64
C SER A 14 -57.41 37.63 -9.23
N ALA A 15 -57.20 38.83 -9.77
CA ALA A 15 -55.90 39.20 -10.34
C ALA A 15 -54.75 39.00 -9.34
N ASP A 16 -55.02 39.13 -8.05
CA ASP A 16 -54.05 38.93 -6.98
C ASP A 16 -53.75 37.45 -6.73
N SER A 17 -54.73 36.54 -6.81
CA SER A 17 -54.47 35.10 -6.69
C SER A 17 -53.65 34.58 -7.88
N TYR A 18 -53.90 35.09 -9.09
CA TYR A 18 -53.07 34.79 -10.27
C TYR A 18 -51.63 35.31 -10.11
N ARG A 19 -51.45 36.55 -9.63
CA ARG A 19 -50.11 37.13 -9.38
C ARG A 19 -49.34 36.35 -8.32
N ALA A 20 -50.01 35.96 -7.23
CA ALA A 20 -49.41 35.15 -6.18
C ALA A 20 -48.98 33.76 -6.70
N LEU A 21 -49.83 33.11 -7.49
CA LEU A 21 -49.52 31.81 -8.09
C LEU A 21 -48.38 31.91 -9.11
N LYS A 22 -48.36 32.98 -9.92
CA LYS A 22 -47.28 33.25 -10.88
C LYS A 22 -45.96 33.49 -10.16
N ALA A 23 -45.94 34.29 -9.09
CA ALA A 23 -44.74 34.51 -8.29
C ALA A 23 -44.22 33.21 -7.65
N ALA A 24 -45.11 32.36 -7.13
CA ALA A 24 -44.75 31.06 -6.59
C ALA A 24 -44.19 30.10 -7.67
N HIS A 25 -44.81 30.08 -8.85
CA HIS A 25 -44.33 29.33 -10.00
C HIS A 25 -42.93 29.80 -10.43
N ASP A 26 -42.73 31.10 -10.61
CA ASP A 26 -41.46 31.68 -11.04
C ASP A 26 -40.36 31.40 -10.01
N ALA A 27 -40.67 31.48 -8.71
CA ALA A 27 -39.76 31.07 -7.65
C ALA A 27 -39.39 29.58 -7.72
N LYS A 28 -40.34 28.71 -8.07
CA LYS A 28 -40.09 27.27 -8.26
C LYS A 28 -39.26 26.98 -9.50
N VAL A 29 -39.49 27.70 -10.60
CA VAL A 29 -38.66 27.60 -11.82
C VAL A 29 -37.22 28.00 -11.51
N GLN A 30 -37.02 29.09 -10.76
CA GLN A 30 -35.68 29.51 -10.32
C GLN A 30 -35.01 28.46 -9.43
N GLN A 31 -35.75 27.88 -8.47
CA GLN A 31 -35.24 26.81 -7.61
C GLN A 31 -34.85 25.56 -8.42
N LEU A 32 -35.66 25.18 -9.41
CA LEU A 32 -35.39 24.04 -10.28
C LEU A 32 -34.13 24.28 -11.11
N ALA A 33 -33.98 25.48 -11.69
CA ALA A 33 -32.79 25.84 -12.46
C ALA A 33 -31.52 25.80 -11.59
N ALA A 34 -31.58 26.38 -10.38
CA ALA A 34 -30.46 26.33 -9.44
C ALA A 34 -30.12 24.89 -8.99
N ALA A 35 -31.12 24.05 -8.78
CA ALA A 35 -30.92 22.65 -8.43
C ALA A 35 -30.27 21.86 -9.58
N HIS A 36 -30.70 22.09 -10.82
CA HIS A 36 -30.10 21.45 -11.99
C HIS A 36 -28.63 21.84 -12.18
N GLU A 37 -28.30 23.13 -12.02
CA GLU A 37 -26.91 23.58 -12.08
C GLU A 37 -26.08 22.93 -10.98
N ARG A 38 -26.63 22.87 -9.75
CA ARG A 38 -25.93 22.23 -8.63
C ARG A 38 -25.69 20.74 -8.85
N ILE A 39 -26.65 20.03 -9.45
CA ILE A 39 -26.49 18.61 -9.81
C ILE A 39 -25.37 18.46 -10.85
N ARG A 40 -25.31 19.33 -11.84
CA ARG A 40 -24.27 19.32 -12.86
C ARG A 40 -22.88 19.52 -12.25
N GLU A 41 -22.71 20.55 -11.43
CA GLU A 41 -21.45 20.82 -10.73
C GLU A 41 -21.01 19.63 -9.87
N LEU A 42 -21.94 19.04 -9.11
CA LEU A 42 -21.66 17.90 -8.26
C LEU A 42 -21.27 16.67 -9.07
N HIS A 43 -21.92 16.46 -10.21
CA HIS A 43 -21.59 15.37 -11.11
C HIS A 43 -20.19 15.54 -11.72
N ASP A 44 -19.84 16.74 -12.17
CA ASP A 44 -18.52 17.04 -12.72
C ASP A 44 -17.42 16.89 -11.67
N ALA A 45 -17.65 17.41 -10.45
CA ALA A 45 -16.73 17.25 -9.32
C ALA A 45 -16.55 15.78 -8.94
N LYS A 46 -17.63 15.00 -8.91
CA LYS A 46 -17.58 13.56 -8.64
C LYS A 46 -16.74 12.84 -9.69
N ASN A 47 -16.97 13.11 -10.97
CA ASN A 47 -16.22 12.46 -12.05
C ASN A 47 -14.73 12.77 -11.98
N SER A 48 -14.35 14.02 -11.66
CA SER A 48 -12.96 14.40 -11.45
C SER A 48 -12.34 13.62 -10.29
N ALA A 49 -13.03 13.57 -9.15
CA ALA A 49 -12.56 12.85 -7.97
C ALA A 49 -12.44 11.34 -8.21
N GLU A 50 -13.35 10.74 -8.98
CA GLU A 50 -13.29 9.33 -9.36
C GLU A 50 -12.10 9.05 -10.29
N ALA A 51 -11.84 9.92 -11.26
CA ALA A 51 -10.68 9.80 -12.15
C ALA A 51 -9.35 9.89 -11.38
N GLU A 52 -9.23 10.85 -10.46
CA GLU A 52 -8.06 11.00 -9.58
C GLU A 52 -7.88 9.77 -8.69
N ARG A 53 -8.96 9.30 -8.05
CA ARG A 53 -8.92 8.11 -7.19
C ARG A 53 -8.45 6.89 -7.98
N ASP A 54 -8.95 6.69 -9.19
CA ASP A 54 -8.60 5.53 -10.00
C ASP A 54 -7.16 5.61 -10.50
N ALA A 55 -6.66 6.80 -10.87
CA ALA A 55 -5.26 7.02 -11.15
C ALA A 55 -4.35 6.70 -9.94
N LEU A 56 -4.73 7.16 -8.75
CA LEU A 56 -4.00 6.87 -7.51
C LEU A 56 -4.01 5.38 -7.16
N ARG A 57 -5.13 4.68 -7.35
CA ARG A 57 -5.23 3.23 -7.14
C ARG A 57 -4.25 2.47 -8.02
N VAL A 58 -4.17 2.83 -9.31
CA VAL A 58 -3.22 2.21 -10.24
C VAL A 58 -1.77 2.47 -9.80
N MET A 59 -1.44 3.70 -9.38
CA MET A 59 -0.10 4.01 -8.88
C MET A 59 0.26 3.19 -7.63
N VAL A 60 -0.66 3.11 -6.65
CA VAL A 60 -0.46 2.33 -5.42
C VAL A 60 -0.30 0.85 -5.71
N GLU A 61 -1.11 0.29 -6.62
CA GLU A 61 -0.99 -1.11 -7.03
C GLU A 61 0.37 -1.40 -7.68
N ASN A 62 0.82 -0.52 -8.57
CA ASN A 62 2.12 -0.65 -9.24
C ASN A 62 3.29 -0.54 -8.26
N LEU A 63 3.23 0.41 -7.32
CA LEU A 63 4.22 0.53 -6.24
C LEU A 63 4.23 -0.71 -5.35
N GLY A 64 3.06 -1.25 -5.02
CA GLY A 64 2.94 -2.49 -4.25
C GLY A 64 3.59 -3.69 -4.96
N LYS A 65 3.38 -3.83 -6.28
CA LYS A 65 4.02 -4.86 -7.10
C LYS A 65 5.54 -4.70 -7.15
N GLN A 66 6.03 -3.48 -7.34
CA GLN A 66 7.47 -3.18 -7.35
C GLN A 66 8.11 -3.47 -5.98
N ALA A 67 7.52 -3.00 -4.89
CA ALA A 67 8.01 -3.24 -3.54
C ALA A 67 8.07 -4.75 -3.22
N LYS A 68 7.02 -5.50 -3.56
CA LYS A 68 7.00 -6.96 -3.39
C LYS A 68 8.09 -7.65 -4.21
N SER A 69 8.30 -7.21 -5.46
CA SER A 69 9.36 -7.76 -6.30
C SER A 69 10.75 -7.47 -5.74
N VAL A 70 11.01 -6.26 -5.23
CA VAL A 70 12.30 -5.91 -4.62
C VAL A 70 12.56 -6.75 -3.37
N VAL A 71 11.56 -6.88 -2.49
CA VAL A 71 11.67 -7.70 -1.28
C VAL A 71 11.91 -9.18 -1.62
N GLN A 72 11.23 -9.72 -2.64
CA GLN A 72 11.45 -11.11 -3.06
C GLN A 72 12.83 -11.35 -3.66
N VAL A 73 13.39 -10.38 -4.39
CA VAL A 73 14.75 -10.47 -4.92
C VAL A 73 15.76 -10.41 -3.76
N ASP A 74 15.57 -9.49 -2.82
CA ASP A 74 16.42 -9.35 -1.64
C ASP A 74 16.43 -10.62 -0.78
N ASP A 75 15.25 -11.22 -0.53
CA ASP A 75 15.12 -12.46 0.26
C ASP A 75 15.79 -13.67 -0.43
N ARG A 76 15.67 -13.77 -1.75
CA ARG A 76 16.38 -14.80 -2.54
C ARG A 76 17.90 -14.59 -2.49
N SER A 77 18.35 -13.34 -2.57
CA SER A 77 19.78 -13.01 -2.47
C SER A 77 20.30 -13.27 -1.06
N GLU A 78 19.58 -12.88 0.00
CA GLU A 78 19.95 -13.15 1.39
C GLU A 78 20.03 -14.65 1.67
N THR A 79 19.03 -15.42 1.24
CA THR A 79 19.03 -16.88 1.37
C THR A 79 20.25 -17.49 0.67
N SER A 80 20.56 -17.02 -0.54
CA SER A 80 21.73 -17.49 -1.29
C SER A 80 23.03 -17.19 -0.53
N TYR A 81 23.18 -16.00 0.06
CA TYR A 81 24.34 -15.65 0.90
C TYR A 81 24.43 -16.51 2.16
N GLN A 82 23.30 -16.79 2.81
CA GLN A 82 23.26 -17.67 3.97
C GLN A 82 23.68 -19.09 3.61
N HIS A 83 23.26 -19.63 2.47
CA HIS A 83 23.70 -20.95 2.00
C HIS A 83 25.19 -20.98 1.69
N MET A 84 25.72 -19.95 1.02
CA MET A 84 27.16 -19.83 0.77
C MET A 84 27.95 -19.80 2.09
N VAL A 85 27.50 -19.02 3.07
CA VAL A 85 28.14 -18.96 4.40
C VAL A 85 28.09 -20.32 5.08
N ALA A 86 26.94 -21.00 5.11
CA ALA A 86 26.80 -22.31 5.72
C ALA A 86 27.71 -23.37 5.08
N ALA A 87 27.75 -23.42 3.74
CA ALA A 87 28.61 -24.36 3.01
C ALA A 87 30.11 -24.11 3.28
N LEU A 88 30.53 -22.83 3.35
CA LEU A 88 31.90 -22.48 3.72
C LEU A 88 32.22 -22.87 5.17
N LEU A 89 31.27 -22.70 6.10
CA LEU A 89 31.45 -23.16 7.48
C LEU A 89 31.59 -24.67 7.56
N ASP A 90 30.80 -25.44 6.80
CA ASP A 90 30.93 -26.90 6.73
C ASP A 90 32.26 -27.34 6.12
N CYS A 91 32.78 -26.61 5.13
CA CYS A 91 34.12 -26.82 4.60
C CYS A 91 35.21 -26.59 5.67
N ILE A 92 35.15 -25.47 6.40
CA ILE A 92 36.12 -25.16 7.46
C ILE A 92 36.04 -26.20 8.60
N ALA A 93 34.84 -26.67 8.92
CA ALA A 93 34.60 -27.66 9.96
C ALA A 93 35.01 -29.09 9.56
N GLY A 94 35.24 -29.36 8.27
CA GLY A 94 35.51 -30.71 7.76
C GLY A 94 34.27 -31.60 7.69
N ASN A 95 33.08 -31.02 7.57
CA ASN A 95 31.81 -31.75 7.47
C ASN A 95 31.52 -32.24 6.03
N LEU A 96 32.28 -31.77 5.04
CA LEU A 96 32.15 -32.19 3.64
C LEU A 96 32.93 -33.49 3.38
N PRO A 97 32.44 -34.38 2.49
CA PRO A 97 33.17 -35.59 2.12
C PRO A 97 34.57 -35.26 1.60
N ASN A 98 35.58 -35.96 2.12
CA ASN A 98 37.00 -35.80 1.75
C ASN A 98 37.62 -34.43 2.10
N ILE A 99 36.99 -33.64 2.98
CA ILE A 99 37.56 -32.39 3.49
C ILE A 99 37.90 -32.55 4.96
N GLU A 100 39.17 -32.34 5.31
CA GLU A 100 39.60 -32.33 6.70
C GLU A 100 39.29 -30.98 7.36
N LYS A 101 39.04 -31.02 8.67
CA LYS A 101 38.82 -29.82 9.47
C LYS A 101 40.04 -28.89 9.43
N HIS A 102 39.80 -27.60 9.24
CA HIS A 102 40.87 -26.63 9.15
C HIS A 102 41.69 -26.59 10.47
N PRO A 103 43.03 -26.76 10.42
CA PRO A 103 43.84 -26.99 11.62
C PRO A 103 43.92 -25.77 12.54
N SER A 104 43.79 -24.55 12.00
CA SER A 104 43.87 -23.32 12.79
C SER A 104 42.63 -22.99 13.61
N PHE A 105 41.51 -23.71 13.42
CA PHE A 105 40.23 -23.40 14.06
C PHE A 105 39.71 -24.60 14.84
N GLU A 106 39.98 -24.63 16.14
CA GLU A 106 39.51 -25.68 17.05
C GLU A 106 37.97 -25.70 17.19
N SER A 107 37.33 -24.54 17.05
CA SER A 107 35.88 -24.39 17.12
C SER A 107 35.40 -23.20 16.29
N GLU A 108 34.10 -23.17 15.99
CA GLU A 108 33.44 -22.03 15.36
C GLU A 108 33.59 -20.74 16.18
N ALA A 109 33.66 -20.83 17.51
CA ALA A 109 33.92 -19.67 18.36
C ALA A 109 35.31 -19.07 18.13
N LYS A 110 36.35 -19.90 17.95
CA LYS A 110 37.70 -19.44 17.61
C LYS A 110 37.76 -18.81 16.21
N LEU A 111 36.99 -19.34 15.27
CA LEU A 111 36.82 -18.72 13.94
C LEU A 111 36.19 -17.33 14.08
N ILE A 112 35.10 -17.21 14.85
CA ILE A 112 34.43 -15.93 15.10
C ILE A 112 35.38 -14.92 15.75
N ASP A 113 36.11 -15.32 16.78
CA ASP A 113 37.09 -14.44 17.45
C ASP A 113 38.15 -13.95 16.46
N LYS A 114 38.66 -14.85 15.60
CA LYS A 114 39.65 -14.47 14.58
C LYS A 114 39.10 -13.48 13.55
N ILE A 115 37.84 -13.66 13.12
CA ILE A 115 37.17 -12.75 12.18
C ILE A 115 36.93 -11.39 12.84
N ASP A 116 36.40 -11.36 14.07
CA ASP A 116 36.14 -10.13 14.81
C ASP A 116 37.42 -9.32 15.07
N ASP A 117 38.51 -10.01 15.45
CA ASP A 117 39.80 -9.37 15.70
C ASP A 117 40.43 -8.80 14.43
N PHE A 118 40.37 -9.54 13.31
CA PHE A 118 40.98 -9.10 12.06
C PHE A 118 40.15 -8.02 11.36
N TYR A 119 38.82 -8.18 11.32
CA TYR A 119 37.89 -7.24 10.67
C TYR A 119 37.23 -6.29 11.68
N ARG A 120 37.94 -5.95 12.76
CA ARG A 120 37.44 -5.07 13.80
C ARG A 120 36.99 -3.73 13.20
N GLY A 121 35.76 -3.32 13.52
CA GLY A 121 35.16 -2.08 13.01
C GLY A 121 34.38 -2.23 11.69
N TYR A 122 34.47 -3.38 11.00
CA TYR A 122 33.62 -3.64 9.85
C TYR A 122 32.19 -3.94 10.32
N ARG A 123 31.24 -3.12 9.83
CA ARG A 123 29.82 -3.29 10.15
C ARG A 123 29.36 -4.70 9.74
N GLY A 124 28.74 -5.41 10.66
CA GLY A 124 28.21 -6.76 10.43
C GLY A 124 29.19 -7.90 10.71
N LEU A 125 30.47 -7.63 10.99
CA LEU A 125 31.46 -8.65 11.31
C LEU A 125 31.85 -8.68 12.80
N SER A 126 31.09 -8.00 13.65
CA SER A 126 31.27 -8.08 15.10
C SER A 126 30.99 -9.50 15.61
N LYS A 127 31.70 -9.92 16.66
CA LYS A 127 31.48 -11.21 17.35
C LYS A 127 30.01 -11.53 17.61
N SER A 128 29.24 -10.59 18.18
CA SER A 128 27.81 -10.78 18.48
C SER A 128 26.98 -11.08 17.23
N ASN A 129 27.25 -10.39 16.12
CA ASN A 129 26.53 -10.59 14.87
C ASN A 129 26.88 -11.92 14.21
N LEU A 130 28.16 -12.29 14.19
CA LEU A 130 28.61 -13.58 13.62
C LEU A 130 28.07 -14.77 14.42
N SER A 131 28.11 -14.70 15.75
CA SER A 131 27.53 -15.73 16.64
C SER A 131 26.03 -15.95 16.42
N ARG A 132 25.32 -14.94 15.91
CA ARG A 132 23.91 -15.06 15.53
C ARG A 132 23.74 -15.56 14.09
N LYS A 133 24.48 -14.97 13.14
CA LYS A 133 24.32 -15.24 11.71
C LYS A 133 24.80 -16.63 11.29
N PHE A 134 25.84 -17.20 11.91
CA PHE A 134 26.34 -18.53 11.56
C PHE A 134 25.33 -19.64 11.85
N PRO A 135 24.71 -19.73 13.04
CA PRO A 135 23.61 -20.66 13.29
C PRO A 135 22.39 -20.43 12.38
N GLU A 136 22.00 -19.18 12.15
CA GLU A 136 20.90 -18.84 11.24
C GLU A 136 21.13 -19.39 9.83
N ALA A 137 22.34 -19.17 9.29
CA ALA A 137 22.74 -19.66 7.97
C ALA A 137 22.67 -21.20 7.87
N LYS A 138 23.22 -21.91 8.85
CA LYS A 138 23.15 -23.39 8.90
C LYS A 138 21.72 -23.91 9.01
N ARG A 139 20.85 -23.23 9.77
CA ARG A 139 19.44 -23.60 9.87
C ARG A 139 18.73 -23.44 8.52
N ARG A 140 18.96 -22.34 7.81
CA ARG A 140 18.32 -22.12 6.50
C ARG A 140 18.73 -23.13 5.45
N LEU A 141 20.02 -23.49 5.41
CA LEU A 141 20.49 -24.52 4.49
C LEU A 141 19.75 -25.86 4.73
N ARG A 142 19.55 -26.25 5.99
CA ARG A 142 18.83 -27.48 6.37
C ARG A 142 17.34 -27.44 6.09
N GLU A 143 16.71 -26.27 6.22
CA GLU A 143 15.29 -26.07 5.88
C GLU A 143 15.01 -26.26 4.38
N GLN A 144 16.03 -26.13 3.52
CA GLN A 144 15.89 -26.38 2.07
C GLN A 144 16.05 -27.87 1.70
N ASP A 145 16.74 -28.66 2.53
CA ASP A 145 16.95 -30.10 2.33
C ASP A 145 15.76 -30.96 2.80
N THR A 146 14.70 -30.34 3.37
CA THR A 146 13.47 -30.99 3.86
C THR A 146 12.27 -30.66 2.97
#